data_AF-A0AAV5TL08-F1
#
_entry.id   AF-A0AAV5TL08-F1
#
_cell.length_a   1.000
_cell.length_b   1.000
_cell.length_c   1.000
_cell.angle_alpha   90.00
_cell.angle_beta   90.00
_cell.angle_gamma   90.00
#
_symmetry.space_group_name_H-M   'P 1'
#
loop_
_entity.id
_entity.type
_entity.pdbx_description
1 polymer ?
#
loop_
_entity_poly.entity_id
_entity_poly.type
_entity_poly.pdbx_seq_one_letter_code
_entity_poly.pdbx_strand_id
1 'polypeptide(L)'
;LGMDICRACASFFKRAKMTGRVYPCRQGNHQCLINKDTKSVCRRCRFDKCITVGVIYDGPLRVRAKPEISFMQKMEKEFKSLIERRRDGELAFMETCQHIRLVQHPREKIYIVDHNLSADLHMIAISESWVFYENVFPALQNLPRQENEIIFKDYVKKLGMIISYYLTKKLWGDVSKKMMNTVITCFDTEIPFDVYFPEDRGDKNLFESSVRSYNDEFAALFLPQFNRTQLTEQEFHALTALVITEHGTNLFERLSVEYEC
;
A
#
# COMPACT_ATOMS: atom_id res chain seq x y z
N LEU A 1 3.58 -15.38 -43.25
CA LEU A 1 3.76 -16.82 -43.50
C LEU A 1 3.32 -17.13 -44.93
N GLY A 2 4.23 -17.05 -45.90
CA GLY A 2 3.95 -17.38 -47.32
C GLY A 2 4.03 -18.88 -47.61
N MET A 3 3.46 -19.71 -46.74
CA MET A 3 3.49 -21.18 -46.86
C MET A 3 2.08 -21.74 -47.01
N ASP A 4 1.95 -22.84 -47.75
CA ASP A 4 0.68 -23.52 -47.95
C ASP A 4 0.30 -24.37 -46.72
N ILE A 5 -0.17 -23.68 -45.68
CA ILE A 5 -0.68 -24.30 -44.46
C ILE A 5 -2.04 -23.70 -44.10
N CYS A 6 -2.90 -24.50 -43.48
CA CYS A 6 -4.20 -23.99 -43.05
C CYS A 6 -4.04 -22.88 -41.98
N ARG A 7 -4.96 -21.91 -41.98
CA ARG A 7 -4.98 -20.79 -41.02
C ARG A 7 -4.90 -21.25 -39.56
N ALA A 8 -5.51 -22.39 -39.24
CA ALA A 8 -5.48 -22.95 -37.90
C ALA A 8 -4.07 -23.41 -37.48
N CYS A 9 -3.31 -24.05 -38.37
CA CYS A 9 -1.93 -24.47 -38.10
C CYS A 9 -0.96 -23.28 -38.07
N ALA A 10 -1.13 -22.30 -38.96
CA ALA A 10 -0.39 -21.04 -38.93
C ALA A 10 -0.55 -20.31 -37.59
N SER A 11 -1.80 -20.15 -37.14
CA SER A 11 -2.13 -19.49 -35.87
C SER A 11 -1.63 -20.27 -34.66
N PHE A 12 -1.75 -21.60 -34.68
CA PHE A 12 -1.22 -22.48 -33.63
C PHE A 12 0.30 -22.38 -33.52
N PHE A 13 1.02 -22.48 -34.64
CA PHE A 13 2.48 -22.44 -34.67
C PHE A 13 3.03 -21.10 -34.20
N LYS A 14 2.42 -19.99 -34.67
CA LYS A 14 2.73 -18.64 -34.18
C LYS A 14 2.61 -18.57 -32.66
N ARG A 15 1.48 -19.00 -32.07
CA ARG A 15 1.32 -18.99 -30.61
C ARG A 15 2.35 -19.87 -29.92
N ALA A 16 2.60 -21.07 -30.41
CA ALA A 16 3.56 -21.99 -29.81
C ALA A 16 4.99 -21.42 -29.78
N LYS A 17 5.45 -20.81 -30.89
CA LYS A 17 6.75 -20.13 -30.96
C LYS A 17 6.81 -18.89 -30.06
N MET A 18 5.75 -18.07 -30.05
CA MET A 18 5.69 -16.84 -29.24
C MET A 18 5.65 -17.10 -27.73
N THR A 19 5.00 -18.17 -27.28
CA THR A 19 4.84 -18.45 -25.85
C THR A 19 5.99 -19.28 -25.27
N GLY A 20 6.83 -19.91 -26.10
CA GLY A 20 7.90 -20.80 -25.66
C GLY A 20 7.43 -22.04 -24.87
N ARG A 21 6.13 -22.33 -24.85
CA ARG A 21 5.56 -23.41 -24.03
C ARG A 21 5.92 -24.78 -24.60
N VAL A 22 6.43 -25.66 -23.74
CA VAL A 22 6.63 -27.08 -24.05
C VAL A 22 5.32 -27.83 -23.81
N TYR A 23 4.75 -28.40 -24.87
CA TYR A 23 3.54 -29.21 -24.74
C TYR A 23 3.90 -30.66 -24.39
N PRO A 24 3.22 -31.30 -23.43
CA PRO A 24 3.33 -32.73 -23.22
C PRO A 24 2.61 -33.50 -24.34
N CYS A 25 3.15 -34.66 -24.71
CA CYS A 25 2.48 -35.57 -25.64
C CYS A 25 1.34 -36.30 -24.92
N ARG A 26 0.18 -36.40 -25.57
CA ARG A 26 -1.00 -37.08 -25.00
C ARG A 26 -0.79 -38.59 -24.84
N GLN A 27 -0.05 -39.22 -25.76
CA GLN A 27 0.22 -40.66 -25.76
C GLN A 27 1.63 -41.00 -25.25
N GLY A 28 2.45 -39.99 -24.91
CA GLY A 28 3.84 -40.17 -24.48
C GLY A 28 4.84 -40.58 -25.57
N ASN A 29 4.39 -41.23 -26.65
CA ASN A 29 5.25 -41.76 -27.72
C ASN A 29 5.59 -40.78 -28.87
N HIS A 30 5.10 -39.54 -28.80
CA HIS A 30 5.26 -38.51 -29.84
C HIS A 30 4.74 -38.87 -31.26
N GLN A 31 3.94 -39.93 -31.41
CA GLN A 31 3.45 -40.43 -32.70
C GLN A 31 1.93 -40.26 -32.89
N CYS A 32 1.30 -39.30 -32.19
CA CYS A 32 -0.14 -39.08 -32.33
C CYS A 32 -0.50 -38.66 -33.77
N LEU A 33 -1.53 -39.30 -34.33
CA LEU A 33 -2.05 -38.96 -35.65
C LEU A 33 -2.64 -37.53 -35.67
N ILE A 34 -2.17 -36.71 -36.61
CA ILE A 34 -2.65 -35.33 -36.81
C ILE A 34 -3.53 -35.29 -38.06
N ASN A 35 -4.85 -35.36 -37.86
CA ASN A 35 -5.86 -35.27 -38.93
C ASN A 35 -6.92 -34.19 -38.63
N LYS A 36 -7.56 -33.65 -39.68
CA LYS A 36 -8.60 -32.62 -39.61
C LYS A 36 -9.84 -33.07 -38.83
N ASP A 37 -10.16 -34.36 -38.86
CA ASP A 37 -11.41 -34.91 -38.28
C ASP A 37 -11.32 -35.19 -36.78
N THR A 38 -10.15 -35.01 -36.17
CA THR A 38 -9.93 -35.31 -34.75
C THR A 38 -10.34 -34.11 -33.88
N LYS A 39 -11.37 -34.29 -33.02
CA LYS A 39 -11.88 -33.25 -32.10
C LYS A 39 -10.82 -32.68 -31.15
N SER A 40 -9.74 -33.43 -30.85
CA SER A 40 -8.66 -32.99 -29.96
C SER A 40 -7.27 -33.45 -30.44
N VAL A 41 -6.66 -32.64 -31.29
CA VAL A 41 -5.31 -32.86 -31.82
C VAL A 41 -4.26 -32.70 -30.69
N CYS A 42 -3.33 -33.67 -30.57
CA CYS A 42 -2.20 -33.58 -29.65
C CYS A 42 -1.34 -32.34 -29.95
N ARG A 43 -1.26 -31.39 -29.01
CA ARG A 43 -0.54 -30.13 -29.19
C ARG A 43 0.97 -30.34 -29.41
N ARG A 44 1.58 -31.32 -28.75
CA ARG A 44 2.99 -31.65 -28.94
C ARG A 44 3.28 -32.16 -30.35
N CYS A 45 2.63 -33.26 -30.74
CA CYS A 45 2.80 -33.84 -32.07
C CYS A 45 2.38 -32.88 -33.20
N ARG A 46 1.39 -32.00 -32.96
CA ARG A 46 1.02 -30.94 -33.91
C ARG A 46 2.15 -29.94 -34.09
N PHE A 47 2.80 -29.52 -33.00
CA PHE A 47 3.93 -28.60 -33.06
C PHE A 47 5.14 -29.25 -33.72
N ASP A 48 5.47 -30.48 -33.33
CA ASP A 48 6.55 -31.27 -33.92
C ASP A 48 6.33 -31.43 -35.44
N LYS A 49 5.10 -31.77 -35.87
CA LYS A 49 4.74 -31.85 -37.30
C LYS A 49 4.88 -30.51 -38.02
N CYS A 50 4.52 -29.39 -37.40
CA CYS A 50 4.75 -28.06 -37.98
C CYS A 50 6.25 -27.78 -38.17
N ILE A 51 7.11 -28.23 -37.24
CA ILE A 51 8.57 -28.12 -37.41
C ILE A 51 9.05 -29.04 -38.54
N THR A 52 8.59 -30.29 -38.58
CA THR A 52 8.97 -31.27 -39.61
C THR A 52 8.64 -30.82 -41.03
N VAL A 53 7.47 -30.22 -41.24
CA VAL A 53 7.08 -29.68 -42.56
C VAL A 53 7.68 -28.31 -42.87
N GLY A 54 8.60 -27.81 -42.02
CA GLY A 54 9.35 -26.59 -42.28
C GLY A 54 8.54 -25.31 -42.06
N VAL A 55 7.55 -25.29 -41.17
CA VAL A 55 6.86 -24.04 -40.82
C VAL A 55 7.85 -23.11 -40.13
N ILE A 56 8.22 -22.01 -40.79
CA ILE A 56 9.09 -20.96 -40.24
C ILE A 56 8.20 -19.81 -39.73
N TYR A 57 8.53 -19.22 -38.58
CA TYR A 57 7.95 -17.95 -38.12
C TYR A 57 9.08 -16.93 -38.05
N ASP A 58 9.03 -15.97 -38.97
CA ASP A 58 9.98 -14.87 -39.16
C ASP A 58 9.54 -13.56 -38.47
N GLY A 59 8.36 -13.55 -37.86
CA GLY A 59 7.85 -12.38 -37.16
C GLY A 59 8.55 -12.13 -35.82
N PRO A 60 8.50 -10.88 -35.31
CA PRO A 60 9.11 -10.56 -34.02
C PRO A 60 8.47 -11.41 -32.90
N LEU A 61 9.33 -12.04 -32.10
CA LEU A 61 8.93 -12.68 -30.85
C LEU A 61 8.57 -11.57 -29.84
N ARG A 62 7.31 -11.14 -29.80
CA ARG A 62 6.82 -10.32 -28.69
C ARG A 62 6.81 -11.19 -27.44
N VAL A 63 7.89 -11.17 -26.67
CA VAL A 63 7.85 -11.58 -25.27
C VAL A 63 6.74 -10.76 -24.64
N ARG A 64 5.71 -11.42 -24.10
CA ARG A 64 4.66 -10.71 -23.36
C ARG A 64 5.36 -10.12 -22.14
N ALA A 65 5.74 -8.85 -22.21
CA ALA A 65 6.29 -8.14 -21.06
C ALA A 65 5.31 -8.37 -19.90
N LYS A 66 5.82 -8.70 -18.72
CA LYS A 66 4.98 -8.64 -17.52
C LYS A 66 4.40 -7.23 -17.50
N PRO A 67 3.07 -7.07 -17.32
CA PRO A 67 2.50 -5.74 -17.23
C PRO A 67 3.23 -4.99 -16.13
N GLU A 68 3.79 -3.84 -16.49
CA GLU A 68 4.44 -2.95 -15.54
C GLU A 68 3.38 -2.54 -14.51
N ILE A 69 3.66 -2.77 -13.23
CA ILE A 69 2.74 -2.44 -12.16
C ILE A 69 2.61 -0.92 -12.16
N SER A 70 1.38 -0.40 -12.30
CA SER A 70 1.19 1.04 -12.30
C SER A 70 1.60 1.61 -10.94
N PHE A 71 2.01 2.87 -10.90
CA PHE A 71 2.33 3.55 -9.65
C PHE A 71 1.17 3.45 -8.64
N MET A 72 -0.08 3.57 -9.10
CA MET A 72 -1.26 3.41 -8.26
C MET A 72 -1.42 2.00 -7.69
N GLN A 73 -1.13 0.96 -8.47
CA GLN A 73 -1.15 -0.43 -7.97
C GLN A 73 -0.04 -0.69 -6.95
N LYS A 74 1.15 -0.10 -7.17
CA LYS A 74 2.25 -0.15 -6.22
C LYS A 74 1.85 0.56 -4.92
N MET A 75 1.29 1.76 -5.02
CA MET A 75 0.83 2.54 -3.87
C MET A 75 -0.20 1.77 -3.05
N GLU A 76 -1.24 1.23 -3.68
CA GLU A 76 -2.24 0.41 -3.01
C GLU A 76 -1.62 -0.78 -2.26
N LYS A 77 -0.73 -1.52 -2.94
CA LYS A 77 -0.08 -2.70 -2.36
C LYS A 77 0.77 -2.33 -1.14
N GLU A 78 1.60 -1.30 -1.26
CA GLU A 78 2.49 -0.88 -0.18
C GLU A 78 1.72 -0.22 0.98
N PHE A 79 0.61 0.48 0.70
CA PHE A 79 -0.27 1.04 1.74
C PHE A 79 -0.95 -0.06 2.56
N LYS A 80 -1.49 -1.09 1.91
CA LYS A 80 -2.06 -2.26 2.61
C LYS A 80 -1.00 -2.95 3.47
N SER A 81 0.19 -3.16 2.90
CA SER A 81 1.32 -3.77 3.62
C SER A 81 1.77 -2.92 4.81
N LEU A 82 1.75 -1.59 4.71
CA LEU A 82 2.04 -0.67 5.81
C LEU A 82 1.05 -0.87 6.97
N ILE A 83 -0.25 -0.89 6.69
CA ILE A 83 -1.27 -1.08 7.73
C ILE A 83 -1.14 -2.45 8.40
N GLU A 84 -0.88 -3.51 7.62
CA GLU A 84 -0.68 -4.86 8.15
C GLU A 84 0.55 -4.96 9.05
N ARG A 85 1.72 -4.50 8.59
CA ARG A 85 2.95 -4.55 9.40
C ARG A 85 2.84 -3.72 10.67
N ARG A 86 2.23 -2.53 10.57
CA ARG A 86 1.92 -1.72 11.75
C ARG A 86 1.00 -2.47 12.71
N ARG A 87 -0.03 -3.16 12.21
CA ARG A 87 -0.99 -3.88 13.07
C ARG A 87 -0.30 -5.00 13.83
N ASP A 88 0.54 -5.76 13.14
CA ASP A 88 1.29 -6.87 13.76
C ASP A 88 2.28 -6.34 14.81
N GLY A 89 3.03 -5.28 14.49
CA GLY A 89 3.96 -4.64 15.42
C GLY A 89 3.27 -4.01 16.63
N GLU A 90 2.21 -3.24 16.40
CA GLU A 90 1.44 -2.59 17.46
C GLU A 90 0.77 -3.65 18.37
N LEU A 91 0.23 -4.74 17.82
CA LEU A 91 -0.35 -5.83 18.63
C LEU A 91 0.71 -6.56 19.46
N ALA A 92 1.87 -6.88 18.87
CA ALA A 92 2.97 -7.50 19.59
C ALA A 92 3.46 -6.61 20.75
N PHE A 93 3.50 -5.29 20.55
CA PHE A 93 3.80 -4.35 21.64
C PHE A 93 2.72 -4.37 22.72
N MET A 94 1.44 -4.33 22.33
CA MET A 94 0.32 -4.36 23.27
C MET A 94 0.27 -5.64 24.11
N GLU A 95 0.73 -6.79 23.61
CA GLU A 95 0.84 -8.02 24.39
C GLU A 95 1.81 -7.91 25.58
N THR A 96 2.77 -6.98 25.52
CA THR A 96 3.72 -6.72 26.62
C THR A 96 3.19 -5.73 27.66
N CYS A 97 2.08 -5.05 27.37
CA CYS A 97 1.55 -3.96 28.19
C CYS A 97 0.56 -4.46 29.26
N GLN A 98 0.42 -3.70 30.35
CA GLN A 98 -0.57 -3.93 31.41
C GLN A 98 -1.67 -2.85 31.39
N HIS A 99 -2.83 -3.16 31.99
CA HIS A 99 -3.94 -2.20 32.20
C HIS A 99 -4.58 -1.65 30.92
N ILE A 100 -4.69 -2.53 29.94
CA ILE A 100 -5.20 -2.23 28.60
C ILE A 100 -6.72 -2.06 28.64
N ARG A 101 -7.23 -0.95 28.11
CA ARG A 101 -8.65 -0.68 27.97
C ARG A 101 -9.07 -0.85 26.51
N LEU A 102 -10.28 -1.35 26.29
CA LEU A 102 -10.84 -1.56 24.95
C LEU A 102 -11.98 -0.59 24.69
N VAL A 103 -12.02 -0.04 23.48
CA VAL A 103 -13.23 0.61 22.94
C VAL A 103 -14.18 -0.50 22.51
N GLN A 104 -15.46 -0.34 22.80
CA GLN A 104 -16.49 -1.25 22.31
C GLN A 104 -16.58 -1.14 20.77
N HIS A 105 -16.24 -2.23 20.07
CA HIS A 105 -16.39 -2.34 18.63
C HIS A 105 -16.83 -3.77 18.27
N PRO A 106 -17.80 -3.95 17.35
CA PRO A 106 -18.42 -5.25 17.12
C PRO A 106 -17.51 -6.31 16.49
N ARG A 107 -16.40 -5.91 15.86
CA ARG A 107 -15.58 -6.81 15.01
C ARG A 107 -14.08 -6.75 15.26
N GLU A 108 -13.59 -5.72 15.94
CA GLU A 108 -12.16 -5.42 16.02
C GLU A 108 -11.80 -5.10 17.47
N LYS A 109 -10.59 -5.50 17.88
CA LYS A 109 -10.04 -5.10 19.18
C LYS A 109 -9.36 -3.75 19.00
N ILE A 110 -9.97 -2.71 19.56
CA ILE A 110 -9.47 -1.35 19.50
C ILE A 110 -9.16 -0.88 20.91
N TYR A 111 -7.97 -0.35 21.10
CA TYR A 111 -7.42 -0.05 22.41
C TYR A 111 -7.47 1.45 22.74
N ILE A 112 -7.65 1.74 24.03
CA ILE A 112 -7.41 3.04 24.63
C ILE A 112 -6.10 2.93 25.39
N VAL A 113 -5.17 3.83 25.09
CA VAL A 113 -3.83 3.86 25.68
C VAL A 113 -3.54 5.24 26.23
N ASP A 114 -2.74 5.29 27.29
CA ASP A 114 -2.18 6.54 27.77
C ASP A 114 -1.05 7.04 26.85
N HIS A 115 -0.61 8.27 27.09
CA HIS A 115 0.41 8.92 26.29
C HIS A 115 1.77 8.23 26.26
N ASN A 116 2.17 7.52 27.32
CA ASN A 116 3.46 6.84 27.34
C ASN A 116 3.44 5.68 26.35
N LEU A 117 2.42 4.83 26.44
CA LEU A 117 2.21 3.74 25.49
C LEU A 117 1.98 4.26 24.06
N SER A 118 1.32 5.42 23.93
CA SER A 118 1.16 6.10 22.66
C SER A 118 2.51 6.43 22.00
N ALA A 119 3.52 6.89 22.75
CA ALA A 119 4.83 7.23 22.19
C ALA A 119 5.52 6.01 21.55
N ASP A 120 5.50 4.85 22.23
CA ASP A 120 6.08 3.61 21.71
C ASP A 120 5.35 3.11 20.45
N LEU A 121 4.01 3.19 20.44
CA LEU A 121 3.21 2.88 19.26
C LEU A 121 3.51 3.82 18.09
N HIS A 122 3.75 5.11 18.35
CA HIS A 122 4.17 6.06 17.32
C HIS A 122 5.57 5.74 16.77
N MET A 123 6.48 5.20 17.58
CA MET A 123 7.78 4.75 17.08
C MET A 123 7.65 3.59 16.08
N ILE A 124 6.75 2.64 16.35
CA ILE A 124 6.40 1.57 15.40
C ILE A 124 5.82 2.18 14.13
N ALA A 125 4.88 3.12 14.27
CA ALA A 125 4.26 3.80 13.13
C ALA A 125 5.29 4.54 12.25
N ILE A 126 6.25 5.25 12.86
CA ILE A 126 7.32 5.97 12.17
C ILE A 126 8.24 4.99 11.44
N SER A 127 8.69 3.92 12.10
CA SER A 127 9.57 2.91 11.50
C SER A 127 8.93 2.27 10.28
N GLU A 128 7.66 1.84 10.40
CA GLU A 128 6.96 1.20 9.29
C GLU A 128 6.63 2.18 8.16
N SER A 129 6.37 3.45 8.50
CA SER A 129 6.17 4.53 7.53
C SER A 129 7.45 4.80 6.73
N TRP A 130 8.63 4.66 7.33
CA TRP A 130 9.91 4.76 6.64
C TRP A 130 10.05 3.67 5.57
N VAL A 131 9.78 2.41 5.92
CA VAL A 131 9.81 1.28 4.97
C VAL A 131 8.83 1.51 3.81
N PHE A 132 7.62 1.96 4.12
CA PHE A 132 6.64 2.32 3.10
C PHE A 132 7.13 3.44 2.18
N TYR A 133 7.71 4.49 2.75
CA TYR A 133 8.25 5.63 2.03
C TYR A 133 9.39 5.23 1.07
N GLU A 134 10.33 4.41 1.53
CA GLU A 134 11.40 3.86 0.68
C GLU A 134 10.85 3.01 -0.46
N ASN A 135 9.89 2.14 -0.16
CA ASN A 135 9.30 1.26 -1.14
C ASN A 135 8.56 2.05 -2.22
N VAL A 136 7.74 3.04 -1.85
CA VAL A 136 6.92 3.81 -2.79
C VAL A 136 7.76 4.81 -3.58
N PHE A 137 8.68 5.52 -2.92
CA PHE A 137 9.47 6.62 -3.46
C PHE A 137 10.97 6.32 -3.52
N PRO A 138 11.41 5.27 -4.26
CA PRO A 138 12.81 4.88 -4.31
C PRO A 138 13.71 5.98 -4.91
N ALA A 139 13.14 6.88 -5.71
CA ALA A 139 13.89 8.00 -6.29
C ALA A 139 14.44 8.97 -5.23
N LEU A 140 13.76 9.12 -4.09
CA LEU A 140 14.18 10.02 -3.00
C LEU A 140 15.38 9.49 -2.23
N GLN A 141 15.71 8.20 -2.38
CA GLN A 141 16.91 7.61 -1.81
C GLN A 141 18.20 8.08 -2.50
N ASN A 142 18.08 8.77 -3.64
CA ASN A 142 19.23 9.41 -4.30
C ASN A 142 19.57 10.79 -3.72
N LEU A 143 18.73 11.34 -2.84
CA LEU A 143 18.99 12.62 -2.17
C LEU A 143 20.00 12.45 -1.02
N PRO A 144 20.70 13.51 -0.61
CA PRO A 144 21.45 13.53 0.62
C PRO A 144 20.58 13.11 1.82
N ARG A 145 21.17 12.35 2.74
CA ARG A 145 20.44 11.77 3.87
C ARG A 145 19.64 12.81 4.68
N GLN A 146 20.24 13.97 4.95
CA GLN A 146 19.59 15.03 5.73
C GLN A 146 18.35 15.58 5.01
N GLU A 147 18.43 15.83 3.70
CA GLU A 147 17.30 16.30 2.90
C GLU A 147 16.16 15.28 2.89
N ASN A 148 16.50 14.00 2.66
CA ASN A 148 15.53 12.92 2.64
C ASN A 148 14.83 12.76 4.01
N GLU A 149 15.57 12.89 5.11
CA GLU A 149 15.02 12.86 6.46
C GLU A 149 14.07 14.04 6.73
N ILE A 150 14.34 15.24 6.20
CA ILE A 150 13.44 16.39 6.36
C ILE A 150 12.15 16.18 5.56
N ILE A 151 12.24 15.69 4.32
CA ILE A 151 11.08 15.35 3.49
C ILE A 151 10.22 14.31 4.22
N PHE A 152 10.84 13.25 4.73
CA PHE A 152 10.15 12.22 5.48
C PHE A 152 9.47 12.76 6.76
N LYS A 153 10.14 13.64 7.52
CA LYS A 153 9.58 14.24 8.75
C LYS A 153 8.32 15.06 8.49
N ASP A 154 8.22 15.73 7.36
CA ASP A 154 6.99 16.43 6.97
C ASP A 154 5.93 15.44 6.48
N TYR A 155 6.34 14.51 5.61
CA TYR A 155 5.47 13.50 5.01
C TYR A 155 4.79 12.60 6.05
N VAL A 156 5.52 12.11 7.05
CA VAL A 156 5.02 11.14 8.02
C VAL A 156 3.86 11.67 8.86
N LYS A 157 3.83 12.99 9.13
CA LYS A 157 2.74 13.64 9.85
C LYS A 157 1.45 13.60 9.04
N LYS A 158 1.54 13.94 7.75
CA LYS A 158 0.42 13.93 6.80
C LYS A 158 -0.06 12.52 6.53
N LEU A 159 0.86 11.58 6.36
CA LEU A 159 0.56 10.15 6.25
C LEU A 159 -0.20 9.66 7.48
N GLY A 160 0.25 10.03 8.69
CA GLY A 160 -0.44 9.71 9.94
C GLY A 160 -1.89 10.21 9.96
N MET A 161 -2.12 11.47 9.57
CA MET A 161 -3.47 12.05 9.46
C MET A 161 -4.35 11.30 8.46
N ILE A 162 -3.81 10.98 7.28
CA ILE A 162 -4.55 10.24 6.24
C ILE A 162 -4.93 8.85 6.73
N ILE A 163 -3.99 8.12 7.36
CA ILE A 163 -4.24 6.78 7.90
C ILE A 163 -5.28 6.83 9.02
N SER A 164 -5.15 7.80 9.94
CA SER A 164 -6.11 8.03 11.01
C SER A 164 -7.52 8.21 10.44
N TYR A 165 -7.69 9.09 9.46
CA TYR A 165 -8.99 9.34 8.86
C TYR A 165 -9.51 8.12 8.05
N TYR A 166 -8.65 7.48 7.26
CA TYR A 166 -8.97 6.27 6.49
C TYR A 166 -9.52 5.16 7.40
N LEU A 167 -8.80 4.84 8.48
CA LEU A 167 -9.20 3.79 9.41
C LEU A 167 -10.42 4.18 10.23
N THR A 168 -10.52 5.44 10.64
CA THR A 168 -11.70 5.92 11.36
C THR A 168 -12.94 5.73 10.50
N LYS A 169 -12.87 6.14 9.23
CA LYS A 169 -13.97 5.95 8.28
C LYS A 169 -14.32 4.48 8.05
N LYS A 170 -13.30 3.63 7.93
CA LYS A 170 -13.45 2.20 7.68
C LYS A 170 -14.06 1.44 8.86
N LEU A 171 -13.70 1.81 10.09
CA LEU A 171 -14.09 1.12 11.31
C LEU A 171 -15.39 1.69 11.91
N TRP A 172 -15.50 3.01 11.97
CA TRP A 172 -16.57 3.71 12.68
C TRP A 172 -17.61 4.36 11.77
N GLY A 173 -17.36 4.46 10.46
CA GLY A 173 -18.19 5.25 9.55
C GLY A 173 -17.85 6.74 9.65
N ASP A 174 -18.84 7.62 9.71
CA ASP A 174 -18.56 9.05 9.79
C ASP A 174 -17.86 9.42 11.11
N VAL A 175 -16.87 10.32 11.00
CA VAL A 175 -16.08 10.71 12.16
C VAL A 175 -16.90 11.65 13.03
N SER A 176 -17.08 11.27 14.28
CA SER A 176 -17.87 12.02 15.27
C SER A 176 -17.15 12.10 16.61
N LYS A 177 -17.16 11.02 17.39
CA LYS A 177 -16.63 10.96 18.75
C LYS A 177 -15.39 10.09 18.89
N LYS A 178 -15.17 9.21 17.92
CA LYS A 178 -14.09 8.22 17.90
C LYS A 178 -13.18 8.51 16.71
N MET A 179 -11.88 8.55 16.98
CA MET A 179 -10.84 8.79 15.98
C MET A 179 -9.69 7.81 16.23
N MET A 180 -9.27 7.10 15.18
CA MET A 180 -8.12 6.21 15.26
C MET A 180 -6.84 7.03 15.39
N ASN A 181 -6.03 6.75 16.42
CA ASN A 181 -4.71 7.38 16.59
C ASN A 181 -3.62 6.57 15.91
N THR A 182 -3.72 5.25 16.00
CA THR A 182 -2.84 4.29 15.33
C THR A 182 -3.67 3.26 14.58
N VAL A 183 -3.09 2.12 14.16
CA VAL A 183 -3.91 1.12 13.46
C VAL A 183 -4.77 0.26 14.40
N ILE A 184 -4.42 0.22 15.69
CA ILE A 184 -5.20 -0.50 16.72
C ILE A 184 -5.69 0.38 17.89
N THR A 185 -5.32 1.66 17.96
CA THR A 185 -5.73 2.55 19.06
C THR A 185 -6.67 3.66 18.62
N CYS A 186 -7.51 4.11 19.55
CA CYS A 186 -8.54 5.12 19.30
C CYS A 186 -8.60 6.15 20.43
N PHE A 187 -8.73 7.41 20.05
CA PHE A 187 -9.21 8.48 20.90
C PHE A 187 -10.73 8.51 20.87
N ASP A 188 -11.36 8.58 22.04
CA ASP A 188 -12.81 8.61 22.20
C ASP A 188 -13.16 9.78 23.12
N THR A 189 -13.88 10.77 22.58
CA THR A 189 -14.22 12.00 23.32
C THR A 189 -15.17 11.75 24.49
N GLU A 190 -15.79 10.56 24.55
CA GLU A 190 -16.64 10.14 25.66
C GLU A 190 -15.84 9.61 26.86
N ILE A 191 -14.54 9.36 26.69
CA ILE A 191 -13.66 8.84 27.74
C ILE A 191 -12.99 10.01 28.48
N PRO A 192 -12.97 10.00 29.83
CA PRO A 192 -12.31 11.06 30.59
C PRO A 192 -10.84 11.24 30.20
N PHE A 193 -10.42 12.49 30.06
CA PHE A 193 -9.06 12.85 29.62
C PHE A 193 -7.97 12.23 30.51
N ASP A 194 -8.23 12.09 31.81
CA ASP A 194 -7.32 11.46 32.79
C ASP A 194 -6.96 10.01 32.47
N VAL A 195 -7.76 9.33 31.65
CA VAL A 195 -7.46 7.97 31.16
C VAL A 195 -6.32 7.99 30.15
N TYR A 196 -6.26 9.04 29.33
CA TYR A 196 -5.17 9.24 28.37
C TYR A 196 -3.94 9.87 29.04
N PHE A 197 -4.16 10.61 30.14
CA PHE A 197 -3.15 11.39 30.88
C PHE A 197 -3.32 11.25 32.40
N PRO A 198 -2.85 10.14 33.00
CA PRO A 198 -2.91 9.95 34.44
C PRO A 198 -2.09 11.02 35.19
N GLU A 199 -2.63 11.51 36.31
CA GLU A 199 -2.29 12.79 36.97
C GLU A 199 -0.86 12.93 37.53
N ASP A 200 -0.03 11.89 37.46
CA ASP A 200 1.19 11.80 38.25
C ASP A 200 2.41 12.56 37.66
N ARG A 201 2.30 13.19 36.49
CA ARG A 201 3.46 13.86 35.84
C ARG A 201 3.10 15.06 34.95
N GLY A 202 3.76 16.19 35.21
CA GLY A 202 3.81 17.37 34.33
C GLY A 202 2.69 18.39 34.55
N ASP A 203 2.78 19.52 33.83
CA ASP A 203 1.73 20.55 33.85
C ASP A 203 0.54 20.11 32.99
N LYS A 204 -0.36 19.34 33.63
CA LYS A 204 -1.57 18.74 33.05
C LYS A 204 -2.38 19.75 32.22
N ASN A 205 -2.47 21.00 32.69
CA ASN A 205 -3.26 22.04 32.04
C ASN A 205 -2.69 22.49 30.70
N LEU A 206 -1.36 22.60 30.59
CA LEU A 206 -0.69 22.99 29.34
C LEU A 206 -0.83 21.91 28.27
N PHE A 207 -0.70 20.65 28.68
CA PHE A 207 -0.82 19.52 27.78
C PHE A 207 -2.28 19.28 27.39
N GLU A 208 -3.21 19.33 28.34
CA GLU A 208 -4.65 19.21 28.09
C GLU A 208 -5.16 20.30 27.15
N SER A 209 -4.76 21.55 27.35
CA SER A 209 -5.09 22.63 26.43
C SER A 209 -4.47 22.42 25.05
N SER A 210 -3.24 21.92 24.94
CA SER A 210 -2.59 21.65 23.66
C SER A 210 -3.24 20.50 22.88
N VAL A 211 -3.58 19.40 23.55
CA VAL A 211 -4.24 18.25 22.90
C VAL A 211 -5.69 18.53 22.61
N ARG A 212 -6.42 19.24 23.48
CA ARG A 212 -7.75 19.74 23.14
C ARG A 212 -7.67 20.72 21.97
N SER A 213 -6.79 21.71 21.96
CA SER A 213 -6.69 22.63 20.81
C SER A 213 -6.33 21.87 19.53
N TYR A 214 -5.35 20.96 19.57
CA TYR A 214 -4.99 20.16 18.39
C TYR A 214 -6.16 19.28 17.92
N ASN A 215 -6.79 18.52 18.81
CA ASN A 215 -7.89 17.63 18.44
C ASN A 215 -9.16 18.39 18.10
N ASP A 216 -9.49 19.48 18.79
CA ASP A 216 -10.70 20.28 18.58
C ASP A 216 -10.56 21.15 17.33
N GLU A 217 -9.42 21.78 17.08
CA GLU A 217 -9.15 22.51 15.82
C GLU A 217 -9.08 21.54 14.65
N PHE A 218 -8.42 20.40 14.81
CA PHE A 218 -8.38 19.38 13.78
C PHE A 218 -9.78 18.82 13.50
N ALA A 219 -10.54 18.54 14.56
CA ALA A 219 -11.91 18.07 14.50
C ALA A 219 -12.83 19.11 13.82
N ALA A 220 -12.69 20.38 14.17
CA ALA A 220 -13.53 21.44 13.64
C ALA A 220 -13.22 21.79 12.17
N LEU A 221 -11.94 21.77 11.79
CA LEU A 221 -11.51 22.21 10.45
C LEU A 221 -11.52 21.07 9.44
N PHE A 222 -10.95 19.92 9.78
CA PHE A 222 -10.73 18.84 8.81
C PHE A 222 -11.89 17.85 8.76
N LEU A 223 -12.52 17.48 9.88
CA LEU A 223 -13.58 16.47 9.86
C LEU A 223 -14.78 16.84 9.00
N PRO A 224 -15.30 18.08 8.99
CA PRO A 224 -16.41 18.42 8.11
C PRO A 224 -16.03 18.28 6.64
N GLN A 225 -14.79 18.64 6.27
CA GLN A 225 -14.30 18.53 4.90
C GLN A 225 -14.19 17.08 4.49
N PHE A 226 -13.60 16.27 5.36
CA PHE A 226 -13.38 14.85 5.18
C PHE A 226 -14.70 14.05 5.11
N ASN A 227 -15.66 14.32 5.99
CA ASN A 227 -16.99 13.69 5.98
C ASN A 227 -17.76 14.07 4.70
N ARG A 228 -17.61 15.31 4.20
CA ARG A 228 -18.22 15.76 2.94
C ARG A 228 -17.58 15.14 1.70
N THR A 229 -16.25 14.99 1.68
CA THR A 229 -15.52 14.55 0.47
C THR A 229 -15.68 13.06 0.16
N GLN A 230 -16.22 12.26 1.10
CA GLN A 230 -16.50 10.83 0.93
C GLN A 230 -15.46 10.05 0.10
N LEU A 231 -14.17 10.25 0.35
CA LEU A 231 -13.09 9.61 -0.41
C LEU A 231 -13.24 8.08 -0.47
N THR A 232 -13.02 7.53 -1.66
CA THR A 232 -12.88 6.11 -1.96
C THR A 232 -11.49 5.60 -1.55
N GLU A 233 -11.33 4.28 -1.43
CA GLU A 233 -10.03 3.67 -1.08
C GLU A 233 -8.92 4.05 -2.07
N GLN A 234 -9.24 4.11 -3.37
CA GLN A 234 -8.28 4.54 -4.39
C GLN A 234 -7.87 6.01 -4.23
N GLU A 235 -8.80 6.88 -3.86
CA GLU A 235 -8.52 8.30 -3.62
C GLU A 235 -7.68 8.50 -2.34
N PHE A 236 -7.86 7.67 -1.32
CA PHE A 236 -6.97 7.66 -0.16
C PHE A 236 -5.53 7.28 -0.53
N HIS A 237 -5.36 6.26 -1.37
CA HIS A 237 -4.04 5.89 -1.89
C HIS A 237 -3.43 7.03 -2.72
N ALA A 238 -4.25 7.69 -3.56
CA ALA A 238 -3.79 8.84 -4.35
C ALA A 238 -3.39 10.03 -3.44
N LEU A 239 -4.21 10.37 -2.45
CA LEU A 239 -3.91 11.43 -1.48
C LEU A 239 -2.60 11.14 -0.73
N THR A 240 -2.39 9.88 -0.34
CA THR A 240 -1.14 9.43 0.28
C THR A 240 0.08 9.65 -0.62
N ALA A 241 -0.09 9.55 -1.94
CA ALA A 241 0.96 9.89 -2.90
C ALA A 241 1.18 11.39 -3.00
N LEU A 242 0.09 12.17 -3.04
CA LEU A 242 0.13 13.59 -3.37
C LEU A 242 0.71 14.44 -2.23
N VAL A 243 0.44 14.09 -0.97
CA VAL A 243 0.90 14.87 0.19
C VAL A 243 2.41 14.93 0.34
N ILE A 244 3.16 14.07 -0.37
CA ILE A 244 4.62 14.18 -0.43
C ILE A 244 5.08 15.43 -1.18
N THR A 245 4.26 15.95 -2.09
CA THR A 245 4.61 17.12 -2.92
C THR A 245 4.28 18.44 -2.24
N GLU A 246 3.49 18.38 -1.17
CA GLU A 246 3.21 19.53 -0.34
C GLU A 246 4.35 19.64 0.67
N HIS A 247 5.27 20.58 0.44
CA HIS A 247 6.32 20.89 1.41
C HIS A 247 6.02 22.24 2.05
N GLY A 248 6.20 22.36 3.36
CA GLY A 248 6.16 23.65 4.02
C GLY A 248 7.18 24.61 3.39
N THR A 249 6.80 25.87 3.19
CA THR A 249 7.64 26.95 2.62
C THR A 249 9.07 27.00 3.18
N ASN A 250 9.26 26.57 4.42
CA ASN A 250 10.56 26.46 5.09
C ASN A 250 11.56 25.46 4.47
N LEU A 251 11.13 24.49 3.65
CA LEU A 251 12.06 23.50 3.04
C LEU A 251 12.97 24.18 2.01
N PHE A 252 12.40 25.05 1.17
CA PHE A 252 13.17 25.79 0.18
C PHE A 252 14.05 26.87 0.82
N GLU A 253 13.55 27.56 1.85
CA GLU A 253 14.34 28.57 2.58
C GLU A 253 15.55 27.95 3.30
N ARG A 254 15.41 26.76 3.91
CA ARG A 254 16.54 26.06 4.56
C ARG A 254 17.56 25.52 3.57
N LEU A 255 17.11 24.97 2.44
CA LEU A 255 18.02 24.51 1.40
C LEU A 255 18.76 25.69 0.75
N SER A 256 18.10 26.84 0.52
CA SER A 256 18.77 28.03 0.00
C SER A 256 19.84 28.61 0.95
N VAL A 257 19.70 28.43 2.26
CA VAL A 257 20.69 28.89 3.26
C VAL A 257 21.92 27.97 3.33
N GLU A 258 21.77 26.67 3.06
CA GLU A 258 22.90 25.73 3.05
C GLU A 258 23.76 25.80 1.77
N TYR A 259 23.26 26.43 0.69
CA TYR A 259 23.98 26.63 -0.56
C TYR A 259 24.57 28.05 -0.76
N GLU A 260 24.52 28.92 0.25
CA GLU A 260 25.10 30.28 0.23
C GLU A 260 26.34 30.48 1.14
N CYS A 261 27.08 29.41 1.50
CA CYS A 261 28.37 29.52 2.21
C CYS A 261 29.49 28.74 1.50
#